data_AF-A0AAP0BB06-F1
#
_entry.id   AF-A0AAP0BB06-F1
#
_cell.length_a   1.000
_cell.length_b   1.000
_cell.length_c   1.000
_cell.angle_alpha   90.00
_cell.angle_beta   90.00
_cell.angle_gamma   90.00
#
_symmetry.space_group_name_H-M   'P 1'
#
loop_
_entity.id
_entity.type
_entity.pdbx_description
1 polymer ?
#
loop_
_entity_poly.entity_id
_entity_poly.type
_entity_poly.pdbx_seq_one_letter_code
_entity_poly.pdbx_strand_id
1 'polypeptide(L)' 'MKKNRESVLSRKIWSRRSSILPEFVDCSVLIYNGKTPVRCRITEGKVGHKFGEFASTRRRRPSRTKKGKGRKGKK' A
#
# COMPACT_ATOMS: atom_id res chain seq x y z
N MET A 1 -8.38 -9.37 -28.79
CA MET A 1 -7.87 -9.61 -27.42
C MET A 1 -8.60 -8.66 -26.46
N LYS A 2 -9.36 -9.19 -25.51
CA LYS A 2 -10.29 -8.41 -24.66
C LYS A 2 -9.51 -7.56 -23.64
N LYS A 3 -9.59 -6.23 -23.77
CA LYS A 3 -9.14 -5.27 -22.75
C LYS A 3 -10.14 -5.31 -21.60
N ASN A 4 -9.90 -6.16 -20.59
CA ASN A 4 -10.71 -6.26 -19.37
C ASN A 4 -10.49 -5.04 -18.46
N ARG A 5 -10.99 -3.89 -18.91
CA ARG A 5 -10.80 -2.56 -18.32
C ARG A 5 -11.60 -2.33 -17.03
N GLU A 6 -12.44 -3.29 -16.64
CA GLU A 6 -13.28 -3.23 -15.43
C GLU A 6 -12.66 -3.88 -14.19
N SER A 7 -11.60 -4.70 -14.34
CA SER A 7 -11.03 -5.47 -13.22
C SER A 7 -9.88 -4.76 -12.47
N VAL A 8 -9.53 -3.53 -12.89
CA VAL A 8 -8.30 -2.85 -12.45
C VAL A 8 -8.55 -1.92 -11.25
N LEU A 9 -9.80 -1.56 -10.98
CA LEU A 9 -10.18 -0.59 -9.94
C LEU A 9 -9.95 -1.07 -8.51
N SER A 10 -9.76 -2.37 -8.27
CA SER A 10 -9.51 -2.89 -6.93
C SER A 10 -8.89 -4.29 -6.96
N ARG A 11 -7.72 -4.41 -7.59
CA ARG A 11 -7.02 -5.70 -7.61
C ARG A 11 -6.33 -5.94 -6.26
N LYS A 12 -6.73 -7.02 -5.58
CA LYS A 12 -6.07 -7.50 -4.35
C LYS A 12 -4.77 -8.21 -4.73
N ILE A 13 -3.67 -7.72 -4.19
CA ILE A 13 -2.31 -8.21 -4.41
C ILE A 13 -1.87 -8.96 -3.17
N TRP A 14 -1.75 -10.27 -3.31
CA TRP A 14 -1.18 -11.16 -2.31
C TRP A 14 0.34 -11.32 -2.49
N SER A 15 0.80 -11.32 -3.74
CA SER A 15 2.23 -11.40 -4.06
C SER A 15 2.92 -10.05 -3.87
N ARG A 16 3.71 -9.96 -2.79
CA ARG A 16 4.51 -8.76 -2.47
C ARG A 16 5.87 -8.73 -3.15
N ARG A 17 6.30 -9.85 -3.73
CA ARG A 17 7.62 -9.98 -4.41
C ARG A 17 7.58 -9.52 -5.87
N SER A 18 6.38 -9.39 -6.44
CA SER A 18 6.16 -8.92 -7.80
C SER A 18 6.51 -7.44 -7.96
N SER A 19 7.11 -7.12 -9.10
CA SER A 19 7.48 -5.76 -9.49
C SER A 19 6.28 -5.01 -10.08
N ILE A 20 6.26 -3.69 -9.93
CA ILE A 20 5.24 -2.82 -10.52
C ILE A 20 5.60 -2.56 -11.99
N LEU A 21 4.74 -3.06 -12.87
CA LEU A 21 4.80 -2.80 -14.31
C LEU A 21 4.22 -1.41 -14.63
N PRO A 22 4.67 -0.76 -15.72
CA PRO A 22 4.15 0.55 -16.16
C PRO A 22 2.64 0.53 -16.46
N GLU A 23 2.07 -0.64 -16.78
CA GLU A 23 0.62 -0.82 -17.00
C GLU A 23 -0.23 -0.53 -15.75
N PHE A 24 0.38 -0.54 -14.56
CA PHE A 24 -0.32 -0.27 -13.30
C PHE A 24 -0.30 1.21 -12.88
N VAL A 25 0.24 2.11 -13.70
CA VAL A 25 0.21 3.55 -13.42
C VAL A 25 -1.25 4.03 -13.36
N ASP A 26 -1.52 4.96 -12.44
CA ASP A 26 -2.84 5.49 -12.11
C ASP A 26 -3.88 4.49 -11.58
N CYS A 27 -3.46 3.26 -11.31
CA CYS A 27 -4.33 2.24 -10.72
C CYS A 27 -4.27 2.27 -9.18
N SER A 28 -5.39 1.95 -8.54
CA SER A 28 -5.46 1.70 -7.08
C SER A 28 -5.43 0.21 -6.81
N VAL A 29 -4.45 -0.23 -6.02
CA VAL A 29 -4.29 -1.65 -5.65
C VAL A 29 -4.41 -1.85 -4.14
N LEU A 30 -4.83 -3.05 -3.75
CA LEU A 30 -4.94 -3.47 -2.35
C LEU A 30 -3.82 -4.46 -2.04
N ILE A 31 -2.79 -4.04 -1.32
CA ILE A 31 -1.60 -4.87 -1.05
C ILE A 31 -1.76 -5.52 0.33
N TYR A 32 -1.74 -6.84 0.41
CA TYR A 32 -1.86 -7.54 1.68
C TYR A 32 -0.58 -7.41 2.51
N ASN A 33 -0.66 -6.95 3.75
CA ASN A 33 0.49 -6.79 4.65
C ASN A 33 0.70 -7.94 5.64
N GLY A 34 -0.07 -9.02 5.54
CA GLY A 34 -0.07 -10.13 6.49
C GLY A 34 -1.21 -10.09 7.52
N LYS A 35 -1.98 -9.00 7.58
CA LYS A 35 -3.19 -8.87 8.41
C LYS A 35 -4.33 -8.23 7.64
N THR A 36 -4.09 -7.06 7.07
CA THR A 36 -5.09 -6.27 6.35
C THR A 36 -4.56 -5.83 4.98
N PRO A 37 -5.43 -5.70 3.97
CA PRO A 37 -5.05 -5.09 2.70
C PRO A 37 -4.89 -3.58 2.86
N VAL A 38 -3.75 -3.05 2.43
CA VAL A 38 -3.44 -1.62 2.41
C VAL A 38 -3.73 -1.07 1.01
N ARG A 39 -4.58 -0.05 0.92
CA ARG A 39 -4.86 0.62 -0.36
C ARG A 39 -3.69 1.54 -0.74
N CYS A 40 -3.13 1.33 -1.92
CA CYS A 40 -2.06 2.14 -2.47
C CYS A 40 -2.41 2.58 -3.89
N ARG A 41 -2.33 3.89 -4.16
CA ARG A 41 -2.39 4.41 -5.53
C ARG A 41 -1.00 4.37 -6.15
N ILE A 42 -0.89 3.80 -7.35
CA ILE A 42 0.38 3.65 -8.05
C ILE A 42 0.64 4.89 -8.90
N THR A 43 1.82 5.47 -8.73
CA THR A 43 2.34 6.62 -9.50
C THR A 43 3.53 6.16 -10.34
N GLU A 44 3.93 6.93 -11.35
CA GLU A 44 5.04 6.58 -12.25
C GLU A 44 6.35 6.28 -11.51
N GLY A 45 6.66 7.06 -10.46
CA GLY A 45 7.85 6.82 -9.62
C GLY A 45 7.83 5.51 -8.81
N LYS A 46 6.76 4.72 -8.86
CA LYS A 46 6.70 3.39 -8.22
C LYS A 46 6.97 2.26 -9.21
N VAL A 47 7.06 2.55 -10.51
CA VAL A 47 7.40 1.55 -11.53
C VAL A 47 8.82 1.02 -11.26
N GLY A 48 9.01 -0.29 -11.36
CA GLY A 48 10.28 -0.95 -11.05
C GLY A 48 10.46 -1.37 -9.59
N HIS A 49 9.71 -0.76 -8.65
CA HIS A 49 9.68 -1.18 -7.25
C HIS A 49 8.78 -2.40 -7.03
N LYS A 50 8.94 -3.07 -5.88
CA LYS A 50 8.06 -4.19 -5.50
C LYS A 50 6.85 -3.72 -4.73
N PHE A 51 5.72 -4.41 -4.90
CA PHE A 51 4.50 -4.12 -4.12
C PHE A 51 4.73 -4.18 -2.60
N GLY A 52 5.66 -5.03 -2.15
CA GLY A 52 5.98 -5.17 -0.73
C GLY A 52 6.53 -3.92 -0.07
N GLU A 53 7.18 -3.02 -0.81
CA GLU A 53 7.78 -1.79 -0.30
C GLU A 53 6.71 -0.79 0.17
N PHE A 54 5.53 -0.83 -0.45
CA PHE A 54 4.45 0.10 -0.17
C PHE A 54 3.47 -0.39 0.91
N ALA A 55 3.71 -1.56 1.49
CA ALA A 55 2.87 -2.15 2.54
C ALA A 55 3.70 -2.56 3.76
N SER A 56 3.64 -1.76 4.83
CA SER A 56 4.34 -2.07 6.08
C SER A 56 3.71 -3.27 6.80
N THR A 57 4.55 -4.21 7.25
CA THR A 57 4.14 -5.46 7.92
C THR A 57 4.16 -5.37 9.43
N ARG A 58 5.09 -4.59 9.99
CA ARG A 58 5.30 -4.48 11.43
C ARG A 58 4.88 -3.10 11.89
N ARG A 59 4.16 -3.05 13.01
CA ARG A 59 3.88 -1.80 13.69
C ARG A 59 5.21 -1.19 14.13
N ARG A 60 5.48 0.06 13.72
CA ARG A 60 6.68 0.77 14.14
C ARG A 60 6.65 0.90 15.66
N ARG A 61 7.75 0.52 16.33
CA ARG A 61 7.90 0.79 17.76
C ARG A 61 8.02 2.31 17.95
N PRO A 62 7.31 2.92 18.91
CA PRO A 62 7.53 4.32 19.23
C PRO A 62 8.99 4.51 19.68
N SER A 63 9.66 5.55 19.18
CA SER A 63 11.01 5.89 19.68
C SER A 63 10.90 6.34 21.14
N ARG A 64 11.95 6.08 21.93
CA ARG A 64 12.02 6.46 23.35
C ARG A 64 12.06 7.98 23.58
N THR A 65 12.23 8.78 22.54
CA THR A 65 12.30 10.25 22.61
C THR A 65 10.91 10.87 22.75
N LYS A 66 10.60 11.25 24.00
CA LYS A 66 9.47 12.05 24.49
C LYS A 66 8.08 11.76 23.90
N LYS A 67 7.34 10.98 24.69
CA LYS A 67 5.88 10.93 24.76
C LYS A 67 5.33 12.35 24.98
N GLY A 68 5.09 13.11 23.91
CA GLY A 68 4.26 14.31 23.98
C GLY A 68 2.88 13.90 24.52
N LYS A 69 2.43 14.54 25.60
CA LYS A 69 1.14 14.28 26.25
C LYS A 69 0.03 14.29 25.19
N GLY A 70 -0.60 13.14 24.96
CA GLY A 70 -1.84 13.09 24.21
C GLY A 70 -2.86 13.98 24.91
N ARG A 71 -3.33 15.03 24.23
CA ARG A 71 -4.55 15.72 24.63
C ARG A 71 -5.68 14.69 24.56
N LYS A 72 -6.03 14.11 25.71
CA LYS A 72 -7.30 13.39 25.87
C LYS A 72 -8.44 14.37 25.55
N GLY A 73 -9.39 13.87 24.76
CA GLY A 73 -10.74 14.36 24.50
C GLY A 73 -11.07 15.83 24.77
N LYS A 74 -11.53 16.54 23.74
CA LYS A 74 -12.47 17.63 23.93
C LYS A 74 -13.80 17.28 23.26
N LYS A 75 -14.79 17.14 24.14
CA LYS A 75 -16.25 17.25 24.00
C LYS A 75 -16.94 16.21 23.11
#